data_AF-A0A6A5SQS0-F1
#
_entry.id   AF-A0A6A5SQS0-F1
#
_cell.length_a   1.000
_cell.length_b   1.000
_cell.length_c   1.000
_cell.angle_alpha   90.00
_cell.angle_beta   90.00
_cell.angle_gamma   90.00
#
_symmetry.space_group_name_H-M   'P 1'
#
loop_
_entity.id
_entity.type
_entity.pdbx_description
1 polymer ?
#
loop_
_entity_poly.entity_id
_entity_poly.type
_entity_poly.pdbx_seq_one_letter_code
_entity_poly.pdbx_strand_id
1 'polypeptide(L)'
;MANLKRRKPFKYKANKAVKIPKTTRKEMTPIQRAFIAGAVIAARDGYASANALAKQMDQTQPGISKVVRTVERRAKEGGFNLWEDILYQNDLGQGRSALLTQGQKDEIIKIVTSSQANRKKESWQAIKDEDFKEVANELGVSTFENIMYEAGYSRKKPG
;
A
#
# COMPACT_ATOMS: atom_id res chain seq x y z
N MET A 1 29.35 -20.29 -26.43
CA MET A 1 27.93 -20.31 -26.84
C MET A 1 27.36 -18.91 -26.65
N ALA A 2 27.24 -18.12 -27.71
CA ALA A 2 26.81 -16.71 -27.62
C ALA A 2 25.29 -16.63 -27.35
N ASN A 3 24.92 -15.99 -26.24
CA ASN A 3 23.53 -15.84 -25.81
C ASN A 3 22.84 -14.75 -26.67
N LEU A 4 22.33 -15.15 -27.84
CA LEU A 4 21.60 -14.29 -28.77
C LEU A 4 20.22 -13.91 -28.20
N LYS A 5 20.19 -12.85 -27.37
CA LYS A 5 18.93 -12.20 -26.98
C LYS A 5 18.29 -11.56 -28.22
N ARG A 6 17.28 -12.23 -28.81
CA ARG A 6 16.49 -11.77 -29.96
C ARG A 6 15.72 -10.46 -29.74
N ARG A 7 15.60 -9.96 -28.50
CA ARG A 7 14.87 -8.72 -28.20
C ARG A 7 15.82 -7.52 -28.22
N LYS A 8 15.50 -6.53 -29.05
CA LYS A 8 16.13 -5.20 -28.99
C LYS A 8 16.00 -4.65 -27.56
N PRO A 9 17.07 -4.11 -26.94
CA PRO A 9 16.98 -3.49 -25.63
C PRO A 9 15.96 -2.35 -25.68
N PHE A 10 15.03 -2.35 -24.72
CA PHE A 10 13.99 -1.33 -24.63
C PHE A 10 14.65 0.02 -24.32
N LYS A 11 14.62 0.95 -25.28
CA LYS A 11 15.08 2.32 -25.06
C LYS A 11 14.06 3.05 -24.18
N TYR A 12 14.31 3.08 -22.88
CA TYR A 12 13.60 4.00 -22.00
C TYR A 12 13.87 5.43 -22.47
N LYS A 13 12.82 6.25 -22.59
CA LYS A 13 12.98 7.68 -22.92
C LYS A 13 13.85 8.31 -21.83
N ALA A 14 15.10 8.68 -22.19
CA ALA A 14 16.05 9.32 -21.28
C ALA A 14 15.50 10.65 -20.74
N ASN A 15 14.74 11.35 -21.57
CA ASN A 15 13.99 12.54 -21.21
C ASN A 15 12.60 12.16 -20.71
N LYS A 16 12.49 11.65 -19.48
CA LYS A 16 11.20 11.67 -18.79
C LYS A 16 10.85 13.13 -18.56
N ALA A 17 9.90 13.65 -19.33
CA ALA A 17 9.33 14.96 -19.06
C ALA A 17 8.88 14.97 -17.59
N VAL A 18 9.44 15.88 -16.79
CA VAL A 18 9.02 16.09 -15.41
C VAL A 18 7.55 16.47 -15.50
N LYS A 19 6.66 15.56 -15.08
CA LYS A 19 5.22 15.82 -15.11
C LYS A 19 4.95 16.95 -14.13
N ILE A 20 4.52 18.09 -14.66
CA ILE A 20 4.09 19.20 -13.83
C ILE A 20 2.88 18.69 -13.03
N PRO A 21 2.91 18.77 -11.69
CA PRO A 21 1.80 18.33 -10.87
C PRO A 21 0.56 19.16 -11.19
N LYS A 22 -0.61 18.52 -11.26
CA LYS A 22 -1.88 19.19 -11.55
C LYS A 22 -2.30 20.19 -10.46
N THR A 23 -1.71 20.07 -9.28
CA THR A 23 -2.01 20.92 -8.11
C THR A 23 -0.72 21.45 -7.52
N THR A 24 -0.80 22.62 -6.89
CA THR A 24 0.29 23.20 -6.08
C THR A 24 0.48 22.47 -4.74
N ARG A 25 -0.41 21.52 -4.41
CA ARG A 25 -0.35 20.73 -3.18
C ARG A 25 0.91 19.87 -3.21
N LYS A 26 1.84 20.18 -2.32
CA LYS A 26 3.07 19.42 -2.12
C LYS A 26 2.95 18.56 -0.87
N GLU A 27 3.23 17.27 -0.99
CA GLU A 27 3.33 16.41 0.18
C GLU A 27 4.52 16.84 1.04
N MET A 28 4.32 16.87 2.35
CA MET A 28 5.41 17.14 3.30
C MET A 28 6.43 16.01 3.24
N THR A 29 7.70 16.37 3.11
CA THR A 29 8.80 15.41 3.16
C THR A 29 8.91 14.77 4.55
N PRO A 30 9.52 13.58 4.69
CA PRO A 30 9.77 12.96 5.99
C PRO A 30 10.49 13.90 6.97
N ILE A 31 11.48 14.65 6.48
CA ILE A 31 12.25 15.63 7.26
C ILE A 31 11.33 16.74 7.79
N GLN A 32 10.46 17.29 6.93
CA GLN A 32 9.50 18.31 7.35
C GLN A 32 8.52 17.77 8.40
N ARG A 33 8.07 16.52 8.27
CA ARG A 33 7.17 15.90 9.25
C ARG A 33 7.86 15.64 10.59
N ALA A 34 9.11 15.17 10.57
CA ALA A 34 9.92 15.00 11.78
C ALA A 34 10.16 16.34 12.47
N PHE A 35 10.50 17.39 11.72
CA PHE A 35 10.66 18.74 12.26
C PHE A 35 9.37 19.26 12.90
N ILE A 36 8.24 19.13 12.20
CA ILE A 36 6.93 19.55 12.72
C ILE A 36 6.58 18.79 14.01
N ALA A 37 6.72 17.47 14.01
CA ALA A 37 6.44 16.66 15.18
C ALA A 37 7.39 16.98 16.35
N GLY A 38 8.68 17.20 16.07
CA GLY A 38 9.65 17.62 17.08
C GLY A 38 9.30 18.99 17.68
N ALA A 39 8.97 19.97 16.84
CA ALA A 39 8.64 21.32 17.25
C ALA A 39 7.33 21.41 18.05
N VAL A 40 6.34 20.57 17.71
CA VAL A 40 5.02 20.58 18.37
C VAL A 40 4.96 19.63 19.57
N ILE A 41 5.61 18.46 19.51
CA ILE A 41 5.48 17.37 20.50
C ILE A 41 6.70 17.28 21.43
N ALA A 42 7.92 17.34 20.91
CA ALA A 42 9.09 16.81 21.61
C ALA A 42 9.66 17.72 22.71
N ALA A 43 9.41 19.02 22.68
CA ALA A 43 9.87 19.93 23.72
C ALA A 43 8.78 20.09 24.78
N ARG A 44 8.64 19.12 25.70
CA ARG A 44 7.91 19.07 27.01
C ARG A 44 6.61 19.89 27.25
N ASP A 45 6.40 21.04 26.64
CA ASP A 45 5.23 21.93 26.66
C ASP A 45 4.84 22.52 25.28
N GLY A 46 5.42 22.03 24.18
CA GLY A 46 5.14 22.50 22.80
C GLY A 46 5.87 23.81 22.46
N TYR A 47 7.07 23.70 21.88
CA TYR A 47 7.93 24.85 21.55
C TYR A 47 7.25 25.85 20.61
N ALA A 48 6.47 25.36 19.65
CA ALA A 48 5.72 26.20 18.73
C ALA A 48 4.31 25.65 18.51
N SER A 49 3.31 26.53 18.54
CA SER A 49 1.96 26.17 18.14
C SER A 49 1.92 25.85 16.64
N ALA A 50 1.00 24.97 16.23
CA ALA A 50 0.75 24.67 14.82
C ALA A 50 0.45 25.94 14.00
N ASN A 51 -0.15 26.96 14.62
CA ASN A 51 -0.42 28.26 14.00
C ASN A 51 0.86 29.08 13.80
N ALA A 52 1.76 29.11 14.79
CA ALA A 52 3.05 29.79 14.65
C ALA A 52 3.91 29.15 13.55
N LEU A 53 3.93 27.81 13.49
CA LEU A 53 4.63 27.08 12.43
C LEU A 53 4.02 27.32 11.04
N ALA A 54 2.70 27.36 10.92
CA ALA A 54 2.02 27.63 9.64
C ALA A 54 2.35 29.02 9.06
N LYS A 55 2.75 29.99 9.88
CA LYS A 55 3.19 31.31 9.41
C LYS A 55 4.62 31.32 8.89
N GLN A 56 5.44 30.37 9.33
CA GLN A 56 6.87 30.26 8.99
C GLN A 56 7.12 29.23 7.88
N MET A 57 6.19 28.32 7.66
CA MET A 57 6.27 27.25 6.67
C MET A 57 5.21 27.45 5.59
N ASP A 58 5.50 27.01 4.36
CA ASP A 58 4.50 26.90 3.29
C ASP A 58 3.59 25.68 3.51
N GLN A 59 2.92 25.65 4.67
CA GLN A 59 2.04 24.57 5.12
C GLN A 59 0.90 25.16 5.96
N THR A 60 -0.28 24.56 5.86
CA THR A 60 -1.45 25.05 6.61
C THR A 60 -1.48 24.50 8.03
N GLN A 61 -2.04 25.27 8.97
CA GLN A 61 -2.22 24.85 10.36
C GLN A 61 -3.00 23.52 10.49
N PRO A 62 -4.07 23.25 9.71
CA PRO A 62 -4.74 21.96 9.70
C PRO A 62 -3.83 20.83 9.19
N GLY A 63 -2.99 21.11 8.19
CA GLY A 63 -2.02 20.14 7.67
C GLY A 63 -0.99 19.74 8.72
N ILE A 64 -0.44 20.72 9.44
CA ILE A 64 0.51 20.51 10.52
C ILE A 64 -0.13 19.70 11.66
N SER A 65 -1.34 20.08 12.08
CA SER A 65 -2.07 19.40 13.15
C SER A 65 -2.39 17.94 12.78
N LYS A 66 -2.71 17.68 11.51
CA LYS A 66 -2.93 16.34 10.99
C LYS A 66 -1.66 15.48 11.05
N VAL A 67 -0.50 16.04 10.75
CA VAL A 67 0.79 15.32 10.86
C VAL A 67 1.03 14.89 12.31
N VAL A 68 0.94 15.82 13.25
CA VAL A 68 1.13 15.56 14.69
C VAL A 68 0.22 14.43 15.17
N ARG A 69 -1.09 14.55 14.91
CA ARG A 69 -2.09 13.53 15.28
C ARG A 69 -1.78 12.17 14.66
N THR A 70 -1.29 12.14 13.42
CA THR A 70 -0.98 10.89 12.72
C THR A 70 0.25 10.22 13.31
N VAL A 71 1.28 10.98 13.63
CA VAL A 71 2.54 10.49 14.24
C VAL A 71 2.27 9.93 15.63
N GLU A 72 1.54 10.66 16.48
CA GLU A 72 1.16 10.17 17.82
C GLU A 72 0.34 8.89 17.75
N ARG A 73 -0.62 8.82 16.82
CA ARG A 73 -1.43 7.62 16.62
C ARG A 73 -0.56 6.43 16.20
N ARG A 74 0.36 6.61 15.24
CA ARG A 74 1.28 5.56 14.80
C ARG A 74 2.24 5.11 15.90
N ALA A 75 2.78 6.05 16.68
CA ALA A 75 3.63 5.74 17.83
C ALA A 75 2.87 4.87 18.85
N LYS A 76 1.62 5.23 19.16
CA LYS A 76 0.76 4.46 20.08
C LYS A 76 0.40 3.08 19.54
N GLU A 77 -0.02 2.99 18.28
CA GLU A 77 -0.44 1.73 17.65
C GLU A 77 0.75 0.77 17.45
N GLY A 78 1.92 1.29 17.09
CA GLY A 78 3.12 0.49 16.81
C GLY A 78 4.05 0.28 18.01
N GLY A 79 3.81 0.95 19.14
CA GLY A 79 4.71 0.93 20.29
C GLY A 79 6.08 1.57 20.00
N PHE A 80 6.14 2.48 19.02
CA PHE A 80 7.38 3.14 18.58
C PHE A 80 7.61 4.43 19.35
N ASN A 81 8.87 4.76 19.56
CA ASN A 81 9.25 6.05 20.11
C ASN A 81 9.18 7.16 19.05
N LEU A 82 8.92 8.40 19.49
CA LEU A 82 8.75 9.54 18.56
C LEU A 82 10.00 9.86 17.74
N TRP A 83 11.20 9.45 18.16
CA TRP A 83 12.43 9.67 17.39
C TRP A 83 12.68 8.61 16.32
N GLU A 84 11.79 7.62 16.16
CA GLU A 84 11.96 6.59 15.15
C GLU A 84 11.57 7.08 13.75
N ASP A 85 12.51 6.98 12.81
CA ASP A 85 12.34 7.43 11.42
C ASP A 85 11.12 6.81 10.72
N ILE A 86 10.76 5.58 11.11
CA ILE A 86 9.64 4.81 10.56
C ILE A 86 8.33 5.60 10.67
N LEU A 87 8.16 6.40 11.72
CA LEU A 87 6.94 7.19 11.94
C LEU A 87 6.73 8.29 10.89
N TYR A 88 7.81 8.80 10.31
CA TYR A 88 7.81 9.97 9.42
C TYR A 88 7.92 9.62 7.95
N GLN A 89 8.25 8.37 7.63
CA GLN A 89 8.27 7.89 6.26
C GLN A 89 6.87 7.95 5.64
N ASN A 90 6.84 8.11 4.32
CA ASN A 90 5.59 7.93 3.58
C ASN A 90 5.15 6.48 3.79
N ASP A 91 3.89 6.28 4.18
CA ASP A 91 3.32 4.94 4.06
C ASP A 91 3.48 4.53 2.59
N LEU A 92 4.12 3.39 2.36
CA LEU A 92 4.19 2.78 1.03
C LEU A 92 2.76 2.43 0.60
N GLY A 93 2.07 3.43 0.05
CA GLY A 93 0.67 3.38 -0.34
C GLY A 93 -0.29 3.59 0.85
N GLN A 94 -1.09 4.66 0.78
CA GLN A 94 -2.45 4.66 1.36
C GLN A 94 -3.34 3.70 0.55
N GLY A 95 -2.93 2.44 0.44
CA GLY A 95 -3.76 1.38 -0.09
C GLY A 95 -4.77 0.96 0.97
N ARG A 96 -5.92 0.46 0.54
CA ARG A 96 -6.82 -0.28 1.43
C ARG A 96 -6.00 -1.40 2.10
N SER A 97 -6.23 -1.65 3.39
CA SER A 97 -5.68 -2.84 4.06
C SER A 97 -5.99 -4.07 3.20
N ALA A 98 -5.05 -5.01 3.15
CA ALA A 98 -5.24 -6.23 2.37
C ALA A 98 -6.56 -6.89 2.81
N LEU A 99 -7.45 -7.13 1.84
CA LEU A 99 -8.78 -7.73 2.09
C LEU A 99 -8.68 -9.14 2.69
N LEU A 100 -7.54 -9.82 2.46
CA LEU A 100 -7.26 -11.17 2.89
C LEU A 100 -5.86 -11.22 3.50
N THR A 101 -5.74 -12.00 4.56
CA THR A 101 -4.44 -12.37 5.13
C THR A 101 -3.71 -13.34 4.20
N GLN A 102 -2.39 -13.47 4.35
CA GLN A 102 -1.62 -14.43 3.55
C GLN A 102 -2.09 -15.87 3.78
N GLY A 103 -2.42 -16.23 5.04
CA GLY A 103 -2.94 -17.56 5.35
C GLY A 103 -4.25 -17.89 4.64
N GLN A 104 -5.17 -16.93 4.53
CA GLN A 104 -6.40 -17.10 3.76
C GLN A 104 -6.12 -17.30 2.27
N LYS A 105 -5.14 -16.58 1.70
CA LYS A 105 -4.74 -16.77 0.30
C LYS A 105 -4.19 -18.19 0.07
N ASP A 106 -3.34 -18.66 0.97
CA ASP A 106 -2.71 -19.99 0.88
C ASP A 106 -3.77 -21.10 0.99
N GLU A 107 -4.77 -20.92 1.85
CA GLU A 107 -5.89 -21.85 1.99
C GLU A 107 -6.79 -21.91 0.76
N ILE A 108 -7.09 -20.75 0.15
CA ILE A 108 -7.80 -20.68 -1.15
C ILE A 108 -7.02 -21.46 -2.22
N ILE A 109 -5.70 -21.25 -2.32
CA ILE A 109 -4.84 -21.96 -3.28
C ILE A 109 -4.87 -23.47 -3.01
N LYS A 110 -4.84 -23.89 -1.74
CA LYS A 110 -4.93 -25.30 -1.34
C LYS A 110 -6.26 -25.93 -1.75
N ILE A 111 -7.38 -25.25 -1.55
CA ILE A 111 -8.72 -25.73 -1.93
C ILE A 111 -8.80 -25.94 -3.45
N VAL A 112 -8.35 -24.96 -4.24
CA VAL A 112 -8.35 -25.04 -5.72
C VAL A 112 -7.45 -26.16 -6.22
N THR A 113 -6.27 -26.33 -5.62
CA THR A 113 -5.27 -27.29 -6.07
C THR A 113 -5.48 -28.70 -5.53
N SER A 114 -6.40 -28.90 -4.60
CA SER A 114 -6.66 -30.18 -3.92
C SER A 114 -7.15 -31.29 -4.86
N SER A 115 -8.00 -30.97 -5.84
CA SER A 115 -8.62 -31.96 -6.73
C SER A 115 -8.59 -31.55 -8.20
N GLN A 116 -8.62 -32.53 -9.12
CA GLN A 116 -8.70 -32.25 -10.55
C GLN A 116 -10.02 -31.55 -10.93
N ALA A 117 -11.11 -31.86 -10.22
CA ALA A 117 -12.40 -31.20 -10.40
C ALA A 117 -12.31 -29.71 -10.06
N ASN A 118 -11.72 -29.38 -8.89
CA ASN A 118 -11.55 -27.99 -8.44
C ASN A 118 -10.63 -27.20 -9.37
N ARG A 119 -9.55 -27.82 -9.86
CA ARG A 119 -8.64 -27.19 -10.84
C ARG A 119 -9.29 -26.90 -12.20
N LYS A 120 -10.33 -27.67 -12.58
CA LYS A 120 -11.04 -27.50 -13.85
C LYS A 120 -12.23 -26.56 -13.74
N LYS A 121 -12.70 -26.30 -12.52
CA LYS A 121 -13.84 -25.42 -12.23
C LYS A 121 -13.51 -23.99 -12.65
N GLU A 122 -14.46 -23.33 -13.30
CA GLU A 122 -14.31 -21.92 -13.66
C GLU A 122 -14.38 -21.04 -12.41
N SER A 123 -13.67 -19.91 -12.40
CA SER A 123 -13.60 -19.00 -11.25
C SER A 123 -15.00 -18.60 -10.73
N TRP A 124 -15.92 -18.27 -11.64
CA TRP A 124 -17.27 -17.87 -11.28
C TRP A 124 -18.11 -19.03 -10.71
N GLN A 125 -17.85 -20.27 -11.14
CA GLN A 125 -18.52 -21.47 -10.62
C GLN A 125 -18.06 -21.74 -9.20
N ALA A 126 -16.75 -21.62 -8.92
CA ALA A 126 -16.20 -21.84 -7.59
C ALA A 126 -16.74 -20.82 -6.56
N ILE A 127 -16.94 -19.56 -6.98
CA ILE A 127 -17.58 -18.54 -6.13
C ILE A 127 -19.08 -18.82 -5.95
N LYS A 128 -19.79 -19.20 -7.01
CA LYS A 128 -21.23 -19.50 -6.96
C LYS A 128 -21.55 -20.70 -6.06
N ASP A 129 -20.69 -21.71 -6.09
CA ASP A 129 -20.85 -22.93 -5.31
C ASP A 129 -20.34 -22.77 -3.86
N GLU A 130 -19.96 -21.55 -3.47
CA GLU A 130 -19.54 -21.18 -2.12
C GLU A 130 -18.29 -21.94 -1.61
N ASP A 131 -17.42 -22.41 -2.51
CA ASP A 131 -16.24 -23.25 -2.20
C ASP A 131 -15.27 -22.60 -1.17
N PHE A 132 -15.31 -21.27 -1.01
CA PHE A 132 -14.40 -20.51 -0.15
C PHE A 132 -15.09 -19.79 1.02
N LYS A 133 -16.38 -20.04 1.25
CA LYS A 133 -17.18 -19.32 2.26
C LYS A 133 -16.60 -19.43 3.68
N GLU A 134 -16.02 -20.58 4.00
CA GLU A 134 -15.35 -20.81 5.30
C GLU A 134 -14.05 -20.02 5.47
N VAL A 135 -13.38 -19.65 4.37
CA VAL A 135 -12.09 -18.93 4.37
C VAL A 135 -12.27 -17.42 4.23
N ALA A 136 -13.21 -17.01 3.37
CA ALA A 136 -13.50 -15.62 3.07
C ALA A 136 -14.99 -15.44 2.72
N ASN A 137 -15.73 -14.76 3.60
CA ASN A 137 -17.19 -14.64 3.50
C ASN A 137 -17.71 -13.86 2.27
N GLU A 138 -16.86 -13.14 1.52
CA GLU A 138 -17.29 -12.38 0.33
C GLU A 138 -16.15 -12.29 -0.71
N LEU A 139 -15.71 -13.44 -1.22
CA LEU A 139 -14.66 -13.48 -2.24
C LEU A 139 -15.22 -13.12 -3.63
N GLY A 140 -14.80 -12.00 -4.20
CA GLY A 140 -15.10 -11.65 -5.59
C GLY A 140 -14.29 -12.47 -6.59
N VAL A 141 -14.84 -12.74 -7.77
CA VAL A 141 -14.17 -13.48 -8.86
C VAL A 141 -12.82 -12.85 -9.23
N SER A 142 -12.76 -11.52 -9.33
CA SER A 142 -11.52 -10.80 -9.65
C SER A 142 -10.46 -10.93 -8.56
N THR A 143 -10.88 -10.90 -7.29
CA THR A 143 -9.98 -11.10 -6.14
C THR A 143 -9.42 -12.51 -6.16
N PHE A 144 -10.25 -13.52 -6.37
CA PHE A 144 -9.85 -14.92 -6.53
C PHE A 144 -8.83 -15.11 -7.66
N GLU A 145 -9.12 -14.59 -8.86
CA GLU A 145 -8.22 -14.71 -10.00
C GLU A 145 -6.88 -14.00 -9.78
N ASN A 146 -6.89 -12.87 -9.07
CA ASN A 146 -5.66 -12.17 -8.71
C ASN A 146 -4.82 -12.99 -7.73
N ILE A 147 -5.43 -13.67 -6.74
CA ILE A 147 -4.73 -14.57 -5.82
C ILE A 147 -4.06 -15.71 -6.60
N MET A 148 -4.82 -16.36 -7.49
CA MET A 148 -4.29 -17.45 -8.32
C MET A 148 -3.16 -16.97 -9.24
N TYR A 149 -3.27 -15.76 -9.79
CA TYR A 149 -2.23 -15.16 -10.62
C TYR A 149 -0.96 -14.81 -9.83
N GLU A 150 -1.10 -14.20 -8.64
CA GLU A 150 0.03 -13.93 -7.73
C GLU A 150 0.76 -15.22 -7.34
N ALA A 151 0.03 -16.33 -7.22
CA ALA A 151 0.57 -17.66 -6.96
C ALA A 151 1.17 -18.37 -8.20
N GLY A 152 1.16 -17.72 -9.37
CA GLY A 152 1.75 -18.23 -10.61
C GLY A 152 0.83 -19.10 -11.47
N TYR A 153 -0.46 -19.18 -11.16
CA TYR A 153 -1.43 -19.90 -11.99
C TYR A 153 -1.98 -18.98 -13.09
N SER A 154 -1.98 -19.47 -14.33
CA SER A 154 -2.42 -18.69 -15.49
C SER A 154 -3.93 -18.42 -15.43
N ARG A 155 -4.35 -17.17 -15.70
CA ARG A 155 -5.72 -16.87 -16.12
C ARG A 155 -6.02 -17.70 -17.36
N LYS A 156 -6.87 -18.73 -17.25
CA LYS A 156 -7.44 -19.31 -18.46
C LYS A 156 -8.30 -18.22 -19.09
N LYS A 157 -7.94 -17.82 -20.32
CA LYS A 157 -8.90 -17.07 -21.13
C LYS A 157 -10.11 -17.98 -21.32
N PRO A 158 -11.35 -17.46 -21.21
CA PRO A 158 -12.51 -18.20 -21.67
C PRO A 158 -12.30 -18.50 -23.16
N GLY A 159 -12.34 -19.77 -23.50
CA GLY A 159 -12.30 -20.31 -24.85
C GLY A 159 -13.45 -21.28 -24.99
#